data_AF-A0A382HH55-F1
#
_entry.id   AF-A0A382HH55-F1
#
_cell.length_a   1.000
_cell.length_b   1.000
_cell.length_c   1.000
_cell.angle_alpha   90.00
_cell.angle_beta   90.00
_cell.angle_gamma   90.00
#
_symmetry.space_group_name_H-M   'P 1'
#
loop_
_entity.id
_entity.type
_entity.pdbx_description
1 polymer ?
#
loop_
_entity_poly.entity_id
_entity_poly.type
_entity_poly.pdbx_seq_one_letter_code
_entity_poly.pdbx_strand_id
1 'polypeptide(L)'
;MAIKYAFSEDKVIRDLQKYVDSTYDQHYAKRKYQATQFIEDSGHGEGFCMGNILKYAQRYGRKGGKNRADLMKILHYGIIMLHIHDTESEDEVK
;
A
#
# COMPACT_ATOMS: atom_id res chain seq x y z
N MET A 1 8.43 24.70 11.50
CA MET A 1 9.83 24.20 11.57
C MET A 1 10.02 23.15 10.51
N ALA A 2 11.13 23.17 9.77
CA ALA A 2 11.47 22.10 8.84
C ALA A 2 12.11 20.94 9.62
N ILE A 3 11.55 19.73 9.52
CA ILE A 3 12.12 18.54 10.13
C ILE A 3 13.33 18.09 9.31
N LYS A 4 14.47 17.85 9.96
CA LYS A 4 15.67 17.29 9.32
C LYS A 4 15.65 15.77 9.43
N TYR A 5 15.11 15.14 8.39
CA TYR A 5 14.98 13.69 8.27
C TYR A 5 16.35 12.99 8.14
N ALA A 6 16.58 11.95 8.94
CA ALA A 6 17.87 11.24 8.99
C ALA A 6 18.01 10.20 7.86
N PHE A 7 16.89 9.69 7.33
CA PHE A 7 16.83 8.64 6.33
C PHE A 7 16.26 9.13 4.99
N SER A 8 16.16 10.46 4.81
CA SER A 8 15.50 11.08 3.65
C SER A 8 14.03 10.64 3.48
N GLU A 9 13.33 10.46 4.60
CA GLU A 9 11.94 10.00 4.66
C GLU A 9 11.04 10.88 3.78
N ASP A 10 11.28 12.18 3.76
CA ASP A 10 10.57 13.14 2.91
C ASP A 10 10.67 12.79 1.41
N LYS A 11 11.85 12.35 0.93
CA LYS A 11 12.05 11.89 -0.44
C LYS A 11 11.33 10.58 -0.70
N VAL A 12 11.46 9.62 0.22
CA VAL A 12 10.84 8.29 0.08
C VAL A 12 9.32 8.39 0.09
N ILE A 13 8.74 9.24 0.94
CA ILE A 13 7.30 9.49 1.00
C ILE A 13 6.81 10.13 -0.31
N ARG A 14 7.54 11.11 -0.86
CA ARG A 14 7.20 11.69 -2.17
C ARG A 14 7.25 10.68 -3.31
N ASP A 15 8.25 9.79 -3.31
CA ASP A 15 8.33 8.70 -4.29
C ASP A 15 7.18 7.71 -4.11
N LEU A 16 6.79 7.42 -2.87
CA LEU A 16 5.67 6.55 -2.55
C LEU A 16 4.34 7.15 -3.02
N GLN A 17 4.14 8.45 -2.80
CA GLN A 17 2.97 9.15 -3.32
C GLN A 17 2.87 9.04 -4.84
N LYS A 18 3.94 9.38 -5.56
CA LYS A 18 3.99 9.24 -7.04
C LYS A 18 3.71 7.80 -7.49
N TYR A 19 4.24 6.83 -6.76
CA TYR A 19 3.97 5.43 -7.04
C TYR A 19 2.47 5.11 -6.85
N VAL A 20 1.85 5.52 -5.75
CA VAL A 20 0.42 5.34 -5.49
C VAL A 20 -0.41 6.03 -6.56
N ASP A 21 -0.13 7.30 -6.89
CA ASP A 21 -0.84 8.05 -7.93
C ASP A 21 -0.80 7.29 -9.27
N SER A 22 0.36 6.72 -9.62
CA SER A 22 0.52 5.93 -10.85
C SER A 22 -0.31 4.64 -10.87
N THR A 23 -0.62 4.05 -9.70
CA THR A 23 -1.50 2.87 -9.66
C THR A 23 -2.93 3.26 -9.98
N TYR A 24 -3.38 4.44 -9.52
CA TYR A 24 -4.68 4.98 -9.88
C TYR A 24 -4.76 5.26 -11.39
N ASP A 25 -3.77 5.92 -11.99
CA ASP A 25 -3.75 6.18 -13.44
C ASP A 25 -3.86 4.88 -14.27
N GLN A 26 -3.15 3.83 -13.86
CA GLN A 26 -3.16 2.53 -14.55
C GLN A 26 -4.48 1.76 -14.36
N HIS A 27 -5.14 1.91 -13.21
CA HIS A 27 -6.39 1.21 -12.90
C HIS A 27 -7.62 1.93 -13.48
N TYR A 28 -7.68 3.26 -13.39
CA TYR A 28 -8.82 4.06 -13.85
C TYR A 28 -8.91 4.16 -15.37
N ALA A 29 -7.78 4.03 -16.10
CA ALA A 29 -7.78 3.99 -17.55
C ALA A 29 -8.49 2.75 -18.14
N LYS A 30 -8.75 1.70 -17.34
CA LYS A 30 -9.37 0.44 -17.81
C LYS A 30 -10.59 -0.03 -17.01
N ARG A 31 -10.79 0.38 -15.75
CA ARG A 31 -11.99 0.03 -14.95
C ARG A 31 -12.34 1.17 -14.00
N LYS A 32 -13.64 1.45 -13.81
CA LYS A 32 -14.17 2.49 -12.90
C LYS A 32 -13.95 2.19 -11.39
N TYR A 33 -13.40 1.02 -11.04
CA TYR A 33 -13.19 0.55 -9.67
C TYR A 33 -11.80 -0.06 -9.52
N GLN A 34 -11.09 0.28 -8.44
CA GLN A 34 -9.82 -0.36 -8.10
C GLN A 34 -10.11 -1.80 -7.61
N ALA A 35 -9.34 -2.79 -8.07
CA ALA A 35 -9.53 -4.18 -7.65
C ALA A 35 -9.47 -4.34 -6.12
N THR A 36 -8.67 -3.52 -5.44
CA THR A 36 -8.57 -3.52 -3.98
C THR A 36 -9.84 -3.03 -3.29
N GLN A 37 -10.50 -1.99 -3.83
CA GLN A 37 -11.78 -1.49 -3.31
C GLN A 37 -12.88 -2.56 -3.42
N PHE A 38 -12.94 -3.26 -4.54
CA PHE A 38 -13.89 -4.37 -4.69
C PHE A 38 -13.64 -5.51 -3.68
N ILE A 39 -12.38 -5.79 -3.37
CA ILE A 39 -11.98 -6.83 -2.40
C ILE A 39 -12.32 -6.39 -0.96
N GLU A 40 -12.15 -5.11 -0.66
CA GLU A 40 -12.57 -4.49 0.61
C GLU A 40 -14.09 -4.51 0.76
N ASP A 41 -14.84 -4.06 -0.26
CA ASP A 41 -16.32 -4.12 -0.30
C ASP A 41 -16.86 -5.55 -0.10
N SER A 42 -16.05 -6.56 -0.43
CA SER A 42 -16.38 -7.98 -0.25
C SER A 42 -16.01 -8.53 1.14
N GLY A 43 -15.51 -7.69 2.07
CA GLY A 43 -15.10 -8.09 3.42
C GLY A 43 -13.77 -8.86 3.47
N HIS A 44 -12.91 -8.71 2.46
CA HIS A 44 -11.64 -9.44 2.35
C HIS A 44 -10.40 -8.54 2.32
N GLY A 45 -10.57 -7.26 2.66
CA GLY A 45 -9.53 -6.22 2.61
C GLY A 45 -8.31 -6.55 3.46
N GLU A 46 -8.50 -6.88 4.74
CA GLU A 46 -7.40 -7.18 5.68
C GLU A 46 -6.54 -8.34 5.18
N GLY A 47 -7.18 -9.50 4.96
CA GLY A 47 -6.48 -10.71 4.51
C GLY A 47 -5.74 -10.51 3.19
N PHE A 48 -6.33 -9.74 2.28
CA PHE A 48 -5.69 -9.37 1.01
C PHE A 48 -4.44 -8.49 1.21
N CYS A 49 -4.54 -7.45 2.03
CA CYS A 49 -3.41 -6.55 2.28
C CYS A 49 -2.28 -7.25 3.03
N MET A 50 -2.59 -7.96 4.11
CA MET A 50 -1.62 -8.71 4.91
C MET A 50 -0.95 -9.83 4.10
N GLY A 51 -1.72 -10.55 3.29
CA GLY A 51 -1.19 -11.56 2.37
C GLY A 51 -0.21 -10.97 1.34
N ASN A 52 -0.49 -9.77 0.81
CA ASN A 52 0.41 -9.09 -0.12
C ASN A 52 1.68 -8.58 0.58
N ILE A 53 1.58 -8.01 1.78
CA ILE A 53 2.72 -7.59 2.58
C ILE A 53 3.66 -8.78 2.80
N LEU A 54 3.12 -9.92 3.27
CA LEU A 54 3.89 -11.13 3.51
C LEU A 54 4.55 -11.64 2.22
N LYS A 55 3.81 -11.67 1.11
CA LYS A 55 4.31 -12.08 -0.21
C LYS A 55 5.53 -11.24 -0.62
N TYR A 56 5.47 -9.91 -0.53
CA TYR A 56 6.58 -9.06 -0.97
C TYR A 56 7.75 -9.05 0.01
N ALA A 57 7.49 -9.21 1.31
CA ALA A 57 8.53 -9.41 2.31
C ALA A 57 9.31 -10.71 2.05
N GLN A 58 8.63 -11.81 1.76
CA GLN A 58 9.26 -13.09 1.41
C GLN A 58 9.99 -13.04 0.06
N ARG A 59 9.53 -12.20 -0.87
CA ARG A 59 10.12 -12.06 -2.21
C ARG A 59 11.45 -11.31 -2.19
N TYR A 60 11.58 -10.30 -1.33
CA TYR A 60 12.75 -9.43 -1.26
C TYR A 60 14.03 -10.23 -0.98
N GLY A 61 15.03 -10.10 -1.85
CA GLY A 61 16.26 -10.87 -1.77
C GLY A 61 16.19 -12.29 -2.35
N ARG A 62 14.99 -12.81 -2.66
CA ARG A 62 14.79 -14.16 -3.24
C ARG A 62 14.47 -14.12 -4.73
N LYS A 63 13.60 -13.22 -5.18
CA LYS A 63 13.17 -13.13 -6.59
C LYS A 63 13.46 -11.75 -7.16
N GLY A 64 14.47 -11.67 -8.02
CA GLY A 64 14.96 -10.40 -8.58
C GLY A 64 15.89 -9.64 -7.63
N GLY A 65 16.49 -10.32 -6.65
CA GLY A 65 17.43 -9.75 -5.70
C GLY A 65 16.78 -8.81 -4.69
N LYS A 66 17.57 -7.88 -4.14
CA LYS A 66 17.11 -6.85 -3.20
C LYS A 66 16.38 -5.72 -3.93
N ASN A 67 15.23 -6.04 -4.51
CA ASN A 67 14.49 -5.14 -5.38
C ASN A 67 13.70 -4.08 -4.57
N ARG A 68 14.01 -2.79 -4.78
CA ARG A 68 13.27 -1.67 -4.16
C ARG A 68 11.77 -1.72 -4.46
N ALA A 69 11.37 -2.26 -5.61
CA ALA A 69 9.96 -2.35 -6.00
C ALA A 69 9.14 -3.28 -5.10
N ASP A 70 9.77 -4.23 -4.39
CA ASP A 70 9.08 -5.05 -3.40
C ASP A 70 8.83 -4.25 -2.11
N LEU A 71 9.80 -3.44 -1.66
CA LEU A 71 9.64 -2.54 -0.52
C LEU A 71 8.55 -1.49 -0.75
N MET A 72 8.51 -0.88 -1.95
CA MET A 72 7.44 0.08 -2.29
C MET A 72 6.04 -0.55 -2.26
N LYS A 73 5.93 -1.84 -2.63
CA LYS A 73 4.66 -2.56 -2.55
C LYS A 73 4.26 -2.86 -1.12
N ILE A 74 5.21 -3.26 -0.26
CA ILE A 74 4.95 -3.42 1.18
C ILE A 74 4.37 -2.12 1.76
N LEU A 75 5.01 -0.98 1.49
CA LEU A 75 4.53 0.32 1.96
C LEU A 75 3.14 0.66 1.39
N HIS A 76 2.90 0.41 0.11
CA HIS A 76 1.60 0.66 -0.52
C HIS A 76 0.47 -0.16 0.12
N TYR A 77 0.66 -1.46 0.31
CA TYR A 77 -0.35 -2.29 0.98
C TYR A 77 -0.48 -1.94 2.48
N GLY A 78 0.59 -1.46 3.12
CA GLY A 78 0.51 -0.90 4.47
C GLY A 78 -0.39 0.33 4.56
N ILE A 79 -0.31 1.26 3.59
CA ILE A 79 -1.21 2.43 3.52
C ILE A 79 -2.68 1.99 3.39
N ILE A 80 -2.95 1.01 2.53
CA ILE A 80 -4.32 0.50 2.36
C ILE A 80 -4.81 -0.19 3.63
N MET A 81 -3.96 -0.98 4.28
CA MET A 81 -4.31 -1.64 5.54
C MET A 81 -4.59 -0.65 6.66
N LEU A 82 -3.84 0.46 6.73
CA LEU A 82 -4.12 1.54 7.68
C LEU A 82 -5.52 2.12 7.45
N HIS A 83 -5.90 2.36 6.20
CA HIS A 83 -7.25 2.84 5.89
C HIS A 83 -8.35 1.86 6.31
N ILE A 84 -8.17 0.56 6.01
CA ILE A 84 -9.11 -0.50 6.42
C ILE A 84 -9.21 -0.53 7.94
N HIS A 85 -8.08 -0.53 8.64
CA HIS A 85 -8.05 -0.56 10.10
C HIS A 85 -8.77 0.64 10.73
N ASP A 86 -8.50 1.85 10.23
CA ASP A 86 -9.12 3.07 10.74
C ASP A 86 -10.65 3.05 10.48
N THR A 87 -11.08 2.53 9.33
CA THR A 87 -12.50 2.43 8.95
C THR A 87 -13.25 1.39 9.77
N GLU A 88 -12.67 0.20 9.97
CA GLU A 88 -13.25 -0.86 10.80
C GLU A 88 -13.32 -0.44 12.28
N SER A 89 -12.29 0.25 12.79
CA SER A 89 -12.25 0.76 14.17
C SER A 89 -13.31 1.84 14.43
N GLU A 90 -13.69 2.64 13.43
CA GLU A 90 -14.75 3.64 13.55
C GLU A 90 -16.16 3.00 13.58
N ASP A 91 -16.34 1.83 12.97
CA ASP A 91 -17.62 1.13 12.92
C ASP A 91 -17.87 0.23 14.15
N GLU A 92 -16.83 -0.21 14.87
CA GLU A 92 -16.97 -0.90 16.16
C GLU A 92 -17.41 0.01 17.32
N VAL A 93 -17.27 1.34 17.17
CA VAL A 93 -17.59 2.34 18.20
C VAL A 93 -19.02 2.91 18.04
N LYS A 94 -19.75 2.53 16.98
CA LYS A 94 -21.15 2.91 16.74
C LYS A 94 -22.14 1.84 17.23
#